data_AF-A0A094KSD2-F1
#
_entry.id   AF-A0A094KSD2-F1
#
_cell.length_a   1.000
_cell.length_b   1.000
_cell.length_c   1.000
_cell.angle_alpha   90.00
_cell.angle_beta   90.00
_cell.angle_gamma   90.00
#
_symmetry.space_group_name_H-M   'P 1'
#
loop_
_entity.id
_entity.type
_entity.pdbx_description
1 polymer ?
#
loop_
_entity_poly.entity_id
_entity_poly.type
_entity_poly.pdbx_seq_one_letter_code
_entity_poly.pdbx_strand_id
1 'polypeptide(L)'
;MTEHNIQGGFRGAGLYSHNPEAVLSKLDVKLKTPTPPGTAHSEPEPWFSRTPNNPIEATSQSEYIKNRIARHQNSSPTSIISAVDQLAKGAQTIMHKLTLVQSEVQLMQGELETLSKRRRAKKTRLRQGGCMSIAEAEDLQAQNEVNMQMKQETQQSSGWKPRVDSAPQRCRTCSKTGHNSRTCQIIVVISEDSCSD
;
A
#
# COMPACT_ATOMS: atom_id res chain seq x y z
N MET A 1 67.49 -48.78 55.87
CA MET A 1 66.37 -48.54 54.94
C MET A 1 66.93 -48.68 53.53
N THR A 2 66.48 -49.68 52.77
CA THR A 2 67.05 -50.00 51.46
C THR A 2 66.39 -49.17 50.36
N GLU A 3 67.14 -48.84 49.31
CA GLU A 3 66.64 -48.14 48.13
C GLU A 3 65.37 -48.80 47.55
N HIS A 4 65.35 -50.14 47.58
CA HIS A 4 64.19 -50.93 47.16
C HIS A 4 62.91 -50.64 47.99
N ASN A 5 63.04 -50.42 49.30
CA ASN A 5 61.88 -50.10 50.14
C ASN A 5 61.36 -48.68 49.88
N ILE A 6 62.26 -47.74 49.57
CA ILE A 6 61.90 -46.37 49.19
C ILE A 6 61.17 -46.39 47.84
N GLN A 7 61.74 -47.05 46.83
CA GLN A 7 61.12 -47.21 45.51
C GLN A 7 59.78 -47.97 45.56
N GLY A 8 59.65 -48.96 46.45
CA GLY A 8 58.41 -49.66 46.71
C GLY A 8 57.30 -48.75 47.25
N GLY A 9 57.65 -47.83 48.16
CA GLY A 9 56.73 -46.82 48.69
C GLY A 9 56.19 -45.86 47.62
N PHE A 10 57.07 -45.34 46.76
CA PHE A 10 56.66 -44.48 45.64
C PHE A 10 55.78 -45.22 44.61
N ARG A 11 56.05 -46.51 44.37
CA ARG A 11 55.20 -47.37 43.52
C ARG A 11 53.79 -47.53 44.11
N GLY A 12 53.68 -47.78 45.42
CA GLY A 12 52.39 -47.90 46.10
C GLY A 12 51.56 -46.62 46.10
N ALA A 13 52.23 -45.45 46.13
CA ALA A 13 51.57 -44.13 46.09
C ALA A 13 51.27 -43.62 44.67
N GLY A 14 51.69 -44.34 43.61
CA GLY A 14 51.56 -43.87 42.23
C GLY A 14 52.47 -42.69 41.84
N LEU A 15 53.41 -42.32 42.71
CA LEU A 15 54.36 -41.20 42.55
C LEU A 15 55.69 -41.68 41.93
N TYR A 16 55.60 -42.51 40.90
CA TYR A 16 56.77 -43.17 40.31
C TYR A 16 57.51 -42.24 39.34
N SER A 17 58.55 -41.55 39.81
CA SER A 17 59.41 -40.66 39.01
C SER A 17 60.66 -41.39 38.50
N HIS A 18 60.53 -42.35 37.58
CA HIS A 18 61.70 -42.94 36.91
C HIS A 18 61.52 -43.24 35.42
N ASN A 19 60.41 -42.83 34.82
CA ASN A 19 60.28 -42.83 33.37
C ASN A 19 59.72 -41.49 32.89
N PRO A 20 60.58 -40.49 32.61
CA PRO A 20 60.12 -39.18 32.13
C PRO A 20 59.35 -39.31 30.81
N GLU A 21 59.69 -40.27 29.95
CA GLU A 21 58.96 -40.51 28.70
C GLU A 21 57.53 -41.00 28.93
N ALA A 22 57.30 -41.85 29.95
CA ALA A 22 55.95 -42.28 30.31
C ALA A 22 55.07 -41.13 30.79
N VAL A 23 55.65 -40.16 31.51
CA VAL A 23 54.95 -38.94 31.94
C VAL A 23 54.68 -38.03 30.74
N LEU A 24 55.68 -37.78 29.89
CA LEU A 24 55.53 -36.96 28.69
C LEU A 24 54.50 -37.54 27.71
N SER A 25 54.44 -38.86 27.56
CA SER A 25 53.45 -39.54 26.70
C SER A 25 51.99 -39.34 27.15
N LYS A 26 51.76 -39.08 28.44
CA LYS A 26 50.43 -38.79 29.00
C LYS A 26 50.08 -37.30 28.99
N LEU A 27 51.07 -36.43 28.86
CA LEU A 27 50.88 -34.98 28.75
C LEU A 27 50.59 -34.53 27.32
N ASP A 28 50.81 -35.38 26.32
CA ASP A 28 50.45 -35.13 24.93
C ASP A 28 48.94 -35.32 24.70
N VAL A 29 48.15 -34.49 25.37
CA VAL A 29 46.70 -34.46 25.22
C VAL A 29 46.38 -33.85 23.86
N LYS A 30 46.22 -34.70 22.84
CA LYS A 30 45.60 -34.29 21.58
C LYS A 30 44.16 -33.90 21.89
N LEU A 31 43.91 -32.60 22.03
CA LEU A 31 42.56 -32.03 22.09
C LEU A 31 41.84 -32.45 20.82
N LYS A 32 41.07 -33.53 20.91
CA LYS A 32 40.16 -33.94 19.86
C LYS A 32 38.98 -32.99 19.96
N THR A 33 39.07 -31.85 19.30
CA THR A 33 37.90 -31.03 19.03
C THR A 33 36.92 -31.94 18.29
N PRO A 34 35.73 -32.23 18.84
CA PRO A 34 34.74 -32.95 18.08
C PRO A 34 34.52 -32.16 16.79
N THR A 35 34.66 -32.83 15.65
CA THR A 35 34.29 -32.25 14.36
C THR A 35 32.90 -31.64 14.54
N PRO A 36 32.71 -30.34 14.24
CA PRO A 36 31.39 -29.72 14.31
C PRO A 36 30.41 -30.65 13.57
N PRO A 37 29.19 -30.90 14.10
CA PRO A 37 28.19 -31.66 13.37
C PRO A 37 28.16 -31.11 11.96
N GLY A 38 28.44 -31.97 10.97
CA GLY A 38 28.47 -31.57 9.58
C GLY A 38 27.15 -30.92 9.28
N THR A 39 27.14 -29.60 9.29
CA THR A 39 25.96 -28.87 9.00
C THR A 39 25.73 -29.08 7.52
N ALA A 40 24.63 -29.75 7.19
CA ALA A 40 24.04 -29.69 5.87
C ALA A 40 23.58 -28.25 5.62
N HIS A 41 24.52 -27.32 5.60
CA HIS A 41 24.31 -26.00 5.10
C HIS A 41 24.39 -26.16 3.59
N SER A 42 23.22 -26.24 2.95
CA SER A 42 22.99 -25.32 1.83
C SER A 42 23.71 -24.03 2.22
N GLU A 43 24.72 -23.61 1.47
CA GLU A 43 25.34 -22.31 1.73
C GLU A 43 24.20 -21.32 1.97
N PRO A 44 24.16 -20.64 3.13
CA PRO A 44 23.14 -19.64 3.33
C PRO A 44 23.32 -18.67 2.18
N GLU A 45 22.23 -18.49 1.41
CA GLU A 45 22.22 -17.63 0.25
C GLU A 45 22.94 -16.31 0.62
N PRO A 46 23.98 -15.90 -0.14
CA PRO A 46 24.79 -14.75 0.21
C PRO A 46 23.87 -13.58 0.55
N TRP A 47 24.04 -13.00 1.73
CA TRP A 47 23.22 -11.88 2.15
C TRP A 47 23.39 -10.72 1.15
N PHE A 48 22.37 -10.49 0.32
CA PHE A 48 22.32 -9.34 -0.58
C PHE A 48 21.64 -8.18 0.14
N SER A 49 22.30 -7.02 0.18
CA SER A 49 21.73 -5.77 0.69
C SER A 49 20.66 -5.26 -0.28
N ARG A 50 19.49 -5.90 -0.29
CA ARG A 50 18.35 -5.47 -1.09
C ARG A 50 17.58 -4.39 -0.34
N THR A 51 17.43 -3.22 -0.96
CA THR A 51 16.60 -2.13 -0.43
C THR A 51 15.17 -2.65 -0.21
N PRO A 52 14.61 -2.53 1.01
CA PRO A 52 13.23 -2.91 1.27
C PRO A 52 12.29 -2.01 0.47
N ASN A 53 11.29 -2.60 -0.18
CA ASN A 53 10.37 -1.88 -1.07
C ASN A 53 9.07 -1.47 -0.39
N ASN A 54 8.78 -2.08 0.76
CA ASN A 54 7.59 -1.81 1.54
C ASN A 54 7.93 -1.69 3.03
N PRO A 55 7.09 -1.02 3.83
CA PRO A 55 7.36 -0.79 5.24
C PRO A 55 7.47 -2.09 6.06
N ILE A 56 6.84 -3.18 5.62
CA ILE A 56 6.88 -4.50 6.27
C ILE A 56 8.24 -5.19 6.03
N GLU A 57 8.79 -5.07 4.82
CA GLU A 57 10.14 -5.50 4.50
C GLU A 57 11.16 -4.69 5.31
N ALA A 58 10.94 -3.38 5.47
CA ALA A 58 11.82 -2.53 6.28
C ALA A 58 11.82 -2.96 7.76
N THR A 59 10.67 -3.31 8.33
CA THR A 59 10.60 -3.84 9.71
C THR A 59 11.26 -5.20 9.83
N SER A 60 10.91 -6.16 8.97
CA SER A 60 11.45 -7.52 9.02
C SER A 60 12.97 -7.54 8.85
N GLN A 61 13.52 -6.73 7.94
CA GLN A 61 14.97 -6.57 7.79
C GLN A 61 15.59 -5.91 9.03
N SER A 62 14.96 -4.89 9.62
CA SER A 62 15.47 -4.27 10.85
C SER A 62 15.52 -5.26 12.02
N GLU A 63 14.50 -6.12 12.17
CA GLU A 63 14.43 -7.16 13.20
C GLU A 63 15.48 -8.24 12.97
N TYR A 64 15.67 -8.66 11.72
CA TYR A 64 16.72 -9.59 11.36
C TYR A 64 18.11 -9.06 11.74
N ILE A 65 18.41 -7.80 11.41
CA ILE A 65 19.69 -7.14 11.74
C ILE A 65 19.87 -7.05 13.25
N LYS A 66 18.83 -6.62 13.99
CA LYS A 66 18.85 -6.53 15.47
C LYS A 66 19.12 -7.89 16.11
N ASN A 67 18.45 -8.95 15.65
CA ASN A 67 18.66 -10.31 16.14
C ASN A 67 20.08 -10.81 15.90
N ARG A 68 20.69 -10.44 14.78
CA ARG A 68 22.08 -10.80 14.47
C ARG A 68 23.08 -10.06 15.37
N ILE A 69 22.86 -8.77 15.62
CA ILE A 69 23.67 -7.96 16.55
C ILE A 69 23.58 -8.54 17.97
N ALA A 70 22.37 -8.90 18.42
CA ALA A 70 22.13 -9.44 19.76
C ALA A 70 22.81 -10.79 20.01
N ARG A 71 22.98 -11.62 18.97
CA ARG A 71 23.59 -12.97 19.06
C ARG A 71 25.12 -12.96 18.97
N HIS A 72 25.74 -11.84 18.60
CA HIS A 72 27.17 -11.78 18.38
C HIS A 72 27.95 -11.66 19.69
N GLN A 73 28.85 -12.61 19.95
CA GLN A 73 29.73 -12.59 21.13
C GLN A 73 30.68 -11.38 21.01
N ASN A 74 30.69 -10.49 22.00
CA ASN A 74 31.48 -9.25 22.09
C ASN A 74 30.85 -7.97 21.50
N SER A 75 29.57 -7.96 21.12
CA SER A 75 28.89 -6.71 20.78
C SER A 75 28.47 -5.95 22.05
N SER A 76 28.77 -4.65 22.16
CA SER A 76 28.00 -3.74 23.01
C SER A 76 26.79 -3.28 22.19
N PRO A 77 25.59 -3.82 22.42
CA PRO A 77 24.55 -3.84 21.40
C PRO A 77 23.70 -2.56 21.37
N THR A 78 23.78 -1.71 22.39
CA THR A 78 22.79 -0.64 22.62
C THR A 78 22.85 0.50 21.62
N SER A 79 24.03 1.00 21.25
CA SER A 79 24.15 2.13 20.32
C SER A 79 23.74 1.76 18.89
N ILE A 80 24.12 0.56 18.43
CA ILE A 80 23.82 0.09 17.07
C ILE A 80 22.34 -0.27 16.93
N ILE A 81 21.74 -0.94 17.92
CA ILE A 81 20.30 -1.28 17.88
C ILE A 81 19.45 -0.01 17.78
N SER A 82 19.77 1.03 18.57
CA SER A 82 19.07 2.31 18.52
C SER A 82 19.18 2.98 17.14
N ALA A 83 20.36 2.96 16.52
CA ALA A 83 20.55 3.47 15.17
C ALA A 83 19.72 2.70 14.14
N VAL A 84 19.66 1.37 14.23
CA VAL A 84 18.83 0.53 13.36
C VAL A 84 17.34 0.85 13.53
N ASP A 85 16.87 1.09 14.76
CA ASP A 85 15.48 1.48 15.02
C ASP A 85 15.15 2.86 14.43
N GLN A 86 16.05 3.82 14.56
CA GLN A 86 15.87 5.15 13.96
C GLN A 86 15.81 5.07 12.43
N LEU A 87 16.70 4.27 11.82
CA LEU A 87 16.71 4.04 10.38
C LEU A 87 15.42 3.35 9.91
N ALA A 88 14.95 2.33 10.64
CA ALA A 88 13.72 1.63 10.32
C ALA A 88 12.50 2.59 10.35
N LYS A 89 12.38 3.40 11.42
CA LYS A 89 11.31 4.42 11.53
C LYS A 89 11.40 5.48 10.42
N GLY A 90 12.62 5.92 10.10
CA GLY A 90 12.86 6.85 8.99
C GLY A 90 12.42 6.27 7.64
N ALA A 91 12.83 5.03 7.35
CA ALA A 91 12.45 4.32 6.13
C ALA A 91 10.92 4.15 6.02
N GLN A 92 10.25 3.71 7.08
CA GLN A 92 8.78 3.61 7.11
C GLN A 92 8.11 4.96 6.81
N THR A 93 8.58 6.03 7.45
CA THR A 93 8.03 7.38 7.26
C THR A 93 8.19 7.84 5.80
N ILE A 94 9.37 7.61 5.21
CA ILE A 94 9.64 7.96 3.82
C ILE A 94 8.77 7.12 2.88
N MET A 95 8.63 5.83 3.11
CA MET A 95 7.78 4.95 2.28
C MET A 95 6.32 5.39 2.32
N HIS A 96 5.76 5.68 3.49
CA HIS A 96 4.40 6.20 3.58
C HIS A 96 4.24 7.53 2.84
N LYS A 97 5.17 8.48 3.02
CA LYS A 97 5.14 9.74 2.27
C LYS A 97 5.27 9.52 0.76
N LEU A 98 6.12 8.61 0.33
CA LEU A 98 6.30 8.27 -1.08
C LEU A 98 5.00 7.74 -1.68
N THR A 99 4.26 6.88 -0.97
CA THR A 99 2.96 6.37 -1.44
C THR A 99 1.94 7.50 -1.65
N LEU A 100 1.90 8.47 -0.74
CA LEU A 100 1.02 9.64 -0.87
C LEU A 100 1.41 10.50 -2.07
N VAL A 101 2.70 10.83 -2.20
CA VAL A 101 3.23 11.62 -3.31
C VAL A 101 2.97 10.92 -4.65
N GLN A 102 3.14 9.60 -4.72
CA GLN A 102 2.83 8.83 -5.93
C GLN A 102 1.35 8.94 -6.31
N SER A 103 0.45 8.87 -5.33
CA SER A 103 -1.00 9.03 -5.58
C SER A 103 -1.36 10.43 -6.08
N GLU A 104 -0.76 11.48 -5.49
CA GLU A 104 -0.95 12.87 -5.93
C GLU A 104 -0.41 13.08 -7.35
N VAL A 105 0.76 12.53 -7.66
CA VAL A 105 1.35 12.61 -9.00
C VAL A 105 0.45 11.95 -10.04
N GLN A 106 -0.12 10.78 -9.74
CA GLN A 106 -1.06 10.11 -10.63
C GLN A 106 -2.33 10.93 -10.85
N LEU A 107 -2.88 11.52 -9.79
CA LEU A 107 -4.05 12.40 -9.86
C LEU A 107 -3.76 13.62 -10.75
N MET A 108 -2.66 14.32 -10.48
CA MET A 108 -2.23 15.48 -11.26
C MET A 108 -2.03 15.14 -12.74
N GLN A 109 -1.43 13.99 -13.03
CA GLN A 109 -1.25 13.53 -14.42
C GLN A 109 -2.60 13.29 -15.10
N GLY A 110 -3.57 12.69 -14.40
CA GLY A 110 -4.94 12.51 -14.90
C GLY A 110 -5.65 13.83 -15.18
N GLU A 111 -5.55 14.80 -14.28
CA GLU A 111 -6.12 16.14 -14.49
C GLU A 111 -5.48 16.86 -15.69
N LEU A 112 -4.16 16.80 -15.83
CA LEU A 112 -3.47 17.36 -16.99
C LEU A 112 -3.89 16.70 -18.30
N GLU A 113 -4.09 15.38 -18.30
CA GLU A 113 -4.58 14.66 -19.47
C GLU A 113 -5.99 15.11 -19.86
N THR A 114 -6.91 15.21 -18.91
CA THR A 114 -8.28 15.68 -19.17
C THR A 114 -8.31 17.12 -19.66
N LEU A 115 -7.52 18.02 -19.07
CA LEU A 115 -7.38 19.41 -19.51
C LEU A 115 -6.77 19.49 -20.92
N SER A 116 -5.76 18.67 -21.21
CA SER A 116 -5.14 18.57 -22.53
C SER A 116 -6.17 18.13 -23.58
N LYS A 117 -6.95 17.08 -23.31
CA LYS A 117 -8.04 16.62 -24.18
C LYS A 117 -9.08 17.71 -24.42
N ARG A 118 -9.52 18.42 -23.37
CA ARG A 118 -10.47 19.54 -23.48
C ARG A 118 -9.93 20.68 -24.35
N ARG A 119 -8.67 21.08 -24.15
CA ARG A 119 -8.01 22.12 -24.95
C ARG A 119 -7.90 21.72 -26.41
N ARG A 120 -7.52 20.46 -26.69
CA ARG A 120 -7.47 19.90 -28.05
C ARG A 120 -8.86 19.93 -28.70
N ALA A 121 -9.90 19.44 -28.03
CA ALA A 121 -11.28 19.45 -28.54
C ALA A 121 -11.77 20.87 -28.86
N LYS A 122 -11.54 21.84 -27.96
CA LYS A 122 -11.87 23.25 -28.22
C LYS A 122 -11.12 23.80 -29.44
N LYS A 123 -9.82 23.51 -29.57
CA LYS A 123 -9.01 23.94 -30.72
C LYS A 123 -9.48 23.30 -32.02
N THR A 124 -9.82 22.01 -32.02
CA THR A 124 -10.38 21.32 -33.19
C THR A 124 -11.72 21.92 -33.60
N ARG A 125 -12.62 22.17 -32.63
CA ARG A 125 -13.90 22.85 -32.90
C ARG A 125 -13.70 24.23 -33.52
N LEU A 126 -12.77 25.03 -33.01
CA LEU A 126 -12.47 26.34 -33.58
C LEU A 126 -11.88 26.24 -35.01
N ARG A 127 -11.03 25.24 -35.27
CA ARG A 127 -10.49 24.99 -36.62
C ARG A 127 -11.57 24.53 -37.61
N GLN A 128 -12.45 23.61 -37.18
CA GLN A 128 -13.55 23.10 -38.01
C GLN A 128 -14.63 24.14 -38.25
N GLY A 129 -14.88 25.02 -37.28
CA GLY A 129 -15.85 26.11 -37.41
C GLY A 129 -15.42 27.23 -38.37
N GLY A 130 -14.19 27.20 -38.89
CA GLY A 130 -13.67 28.23 -39.80
C GLY A 130 -13.63 29.63 -39.17
N CYS A 131 -13.22 30.62 -39.96
CA CYS A 131 -13.57 32.02 -39.71
C CYS A 131 -14.81 32.34 -40.54
N MET A 132 -15.93 32.64 -39.88
CA MET A 132 -17.09 33.17 -40.61
C MET A 132 -16.76 34.58 -41.12
N SER A 133 -17.08 34.83 -42.38
CA SER A 133 -17.07 36.19 -42.93
C SER A 133 -18.27 37.00 -42.44
N ILE A 134 -18.19 38.32 -42.51
CA ILE A 134 -19.29 39.22 -42.11
C ILE A 134 -20.55 38.93 -42.95
N ALA A 135 -20.38 38.69 -44.26
CA ALA A 135 -21.49 38.36 -45.16
C ALA A 135 -22.21 37.05 -44.77
N GLU A 136 -21.45 35.98 -44.46
CA GLU A 136 -22.03 34.71 -43.99
C GLU A 136 -22.77 34.87 -42.64
N ALA A 137 -22.33 35.81 -41.80
CA ALA A 137 -23.01 36.11 -40.54
C ALA A 137 -24.34 36.85 -40.77
N GLU A 138 -24.36 37.81 -41.69
CA GLU A 138 -25.57 38.54 -42.09
C GLU A 138 -26.60 37.59 -42.72
N ASP A 139 -26.17 36.68 -43.60
CA ASP A 139 -27.03 35.67 -44.22
C ASP A 139 -27.68 34.73 -43.18
N LEU A 140 -26.91 34.26 -42.20
CA LEU A 140 -27.42 33.42 -41.11
C LEU A 140 -28.41 34.18 -40.22
N GLN A 141 -28.20 35.48 -40.02
CA GLN A 141 -29.10 36.31 -39.24
C GLN A 141 -30.44 36.48 -39.96
N ALA A 142 -30.40 36.80 -41.26
CA ALA A 142 -31.61 36.87 -42.09
C ALA A 142 -32.37 35.54 -42.09
N GLN A 143 -31.66 34.41 -42.21
CA GLN A 143 -32.29 33.08 -42.17
C GLN A 143 -32.92 32.75 -40.80
N ASN A 144 -32.31 33.20 -39.70
CA ASN A 144 -32.86 33.02 -38.36
C ASN A 144 -34.11 33.87 -38.12
N GLU A 145 -34.15 35.10 -38.61
CA GLU A 145 -35.32 35.98 -38.54
C GLU A 145 -36.50 35.35 -39.29
N VAL A 146 -36.27 34.84 -40.50
CA VAL A 146 -37.28 34.10 -41.28
C VAL A 146 -37.77 32.86 -40.52
N ASN A 147 -36.87 32.08 -39.93
CA ASN A 147 -37.23 30.90 -39.16
C ASN A 147 -38.04 31.23 -37.89
N MET A 148 -37.72 32.34 -37.23
CA MET A 148 -38.45 32.81 -36.04
C MET A 148 -39.86 33.27 -36.42
N GLN A 149 -39.98 34.01 -37.52
CA GLN A 149 -41.27 34.43 -38.07
C GLN A 149 -42.11 33.22 -38.48
N MET A 150 -41.54 32.25 -39.20
CA MET A 150 -42.21 30.99 -39.57
C MET A 150 -42.71 30.23 -38.33
N LYS A 151 -41.93 30.16 -37.25
CA LYS A 151 -42.37 29.52 -36.00
C LYS A 151 -43.53 30.26 -35.36
N GLN A 152 -43.49 31.59 -35.37
CA GLN A 152 -44.55 32.43 -34.80
C GLN A 152 -45.83 32.33 -35.61
N GLU A 153 -45.74 32.34 -36.94
CA GLU A 153 -46.87 32.11 -37.86
C GLU A 153 -47.41 30.68 -37.74
N THR A 154 -46.55 29.67 -37.56
CA THR A 154 -46.98 28.29 -37.29
C THR A 154 -47.73 28.19 -35.96
N GLN A 155 -47.25 28.87 -34.91
CA GLN A 155 -47.94 28.92 -33.61
C GLN A 155 -49.26 29.69 -33.66
N GLN A 156 -49.35 30.72 -34.51
CA GLN A 156 -50.56 31.52 -34.72
C GLN A 156 -51.57 30.83 -35.65
N SER A 157 -51.12 30.07 -36.64
CA SER A 157 -51.99 29.31 -37.56
C SER A 157 -52.41 27.97 -36.97
N SER A 158 -51.60 27.39 -36.07
CA SER A 158 -52.04 26.31 -35.20
C SER A 158 -52.96 26.90 -34.14
N GLY A 159 -54.26 26.98 -34.45
CA GLY A 159 -55.28 27.28 -33.44
C GLY A 159 -55.02 26.42 -32.20
N TRP A 160 -54.95 27.07 -31.03
CA TRP A 160 -54.67 26.46 -29.74
C TRP A 160 -55.44 25.14 -29.59
N LYS A 161 -54.79 24.01 -29.92
CA LYS A 161 -55.30 22.71 -29.49
C LYS A 161 -54.97 22.64 -28.00
N PRO A 162 -55.96 22.42 -27.12
CA PRO A 162 -55.68 22.20 -25.71
C PRO A 162 -54.62 21.11 -25.64
N ARG A 163 -53.55 21.34 -24.85
CA ARG A 163 -52.59 20.28 -24.53
C ARG A 163 -53.40 19.10 -24.05
N VAL A 164 -53.31 17.98 -24.78
CA VAL A 164 -53.90 16.71 -24.36
C VAL A 164 -53.38 16.43 -22.95
N ASP A 165 -54.35 16.33 -22.05
CA ASP A 165 -54.30 16.09 -20.60
C ASP A 165 -52.93 15.65 -20.05
N SER A 166 -52.30 16.56 -19.30
CA SER A 166 -51.26 16.17 -18.35
C SER A 166 -51.84 15.13 -17.39
N ALA A 167 -51.19 13.97 -17.31
CA ALA A 167 -51.63 12.85 -16.48
C ALA A 167 -52.01 13.32 -15.06
N PRO A 168 -53.14 12.83 -14.49
CA PRO A 168 -53.63 13.30 -13.21
C PRO A 168 -52.58 13.03 -12.12
N GLN A 169 -52.29 14.07 -11.33
CA GLN A 169 -51.29 14.02 -10.27
C GLN A 169 -51.67 12.96 -9.22
N ARG A 170 -50.72 12.05 -8.95
CA ARG A 170 -50.87 10.96 -7.97
C ARG A 170 -50.19 11.33 -6.65
N CYS A 171 -50.74 10.86 -5.53
CA CYS A 171 -50.14 10.97 -4.21
C CYS A 171 -48.79 10.22 -4.17
N ARG A 172 -47.71 10.84 -3.69
CA ARG A 172 -46.39 10.17 -3.60
C ARG A 172 -46.35 9.03 -2.58
N THR A 173 -47.23 9.06 -1.57
CA THR A 173 -47.26 8.07 -0.48
C THR A 173 -48.05 6.80 -0.85
N CYS A 174 -49.15 6.94 -1.60
CA CYS A 174 -50.04 5.81 -1.91
C CYS A 174 -50.37 5.63 -3.41
N SER A 175 -49.80 6.49 -4.27
CA SER A 175 -49.96 6.47 -5.74
C SER A 175 -51.40 6.60 -6.27
N LYS A 176 -52.38 6.94 -5.41
CA LYS A 176 -53.77 7.23 -5.80
C LYS A 176 -53.94 8.69 -6.23
N THR A 177 -54.82 8.95 -7.19
CA THR A 177 -55.22 10.30 -7.61
C THR A 177 -56.26 10.89 -6.66
N GLY A 178 -56.40 12.22 -6.61
CA GLY A 178 -57.43 12.91 -5.83
C GLY A 178 -56.99 13.46 -4.46
N HIS A 179 -55.75 13.20 -4.03
CA HIS A 179 -55.16 13.83 -2.83
C HIS A 179 -53.63 13.91 -2.95
N ASN A 180 -52.99 14.69 -2.09
CA ASN A 180 -51.54 14.83 -2.04
C ASN A 180 -50.97 14.09 -0.81
N SER A 181 -49.64 13.98 -0.72
CA SER A 181 -48.98 13.24 0.37
C SER A 181 -49.26 13.81 1.76
N ARG A 182 -49.65 15.09 1.88
CA ARG A 182 -49.94 15.75 3.17
C ARG A 182 -51.34 15.40 3.70
N THR A 183 -52.27 15.03 2.82
CA THR A 183 -53.63 14.63 3.18
C THR A 183 -53.85 13.12 3.04
N CYS A 184 -52.77 12.34 2.90
CA CYS A 184 -52.83 10.89 2.81
C CYS A 184 -53.17 10.28 4.18
N GLN A 185 -54.29 9.56 4.25
CA GLN A 185 -54.76 8.89 5.48
C GLN A 185 -54.10 7.53 5.74
N ILE A 186 -53.14 7.12 4.90
CA ILE A 186 -52.38 5.89 5.10
C ILE A 186 -51.22 6.18 6.06
N ILE A 187 -51.31 5.66 7.28
CA ILE A 187 -50.20 5.61 8.23
C ILE A 187 -49.29 4.46 7.80
N VAL A 188 -48.11 4.77 7.29
CA VAL A 188 -47.05 3.76 7.10
C VAL A 188 -46.51 3.43 8.49
N VAL A 189 -46.91 2.29 9.04
CA VAL A 189 -46.29 1.73 10.24
C VAL A 189 -44.91 1.25 9.82
N ILE A 190 -43.88 2.03 10.16
CA ILE A 190 -42.49 1.57 10.09
C ILE A 190 -42.38 0.51 11.20
N SER A 191 -42.29 -0.76 10.82
CA SER A 191 -41.96 -1.82 11.77
C SER A 191 -40.47 -1.67 12.10
N GLU A 192 -40.18 -1.27 13.34
CA GLU A 192 -38.84 -1.32 13.92
C GLU A 192 -38.51 -2.78 14.19
N ASP A 193 -37.85 -3.45 13.22
CA ASP A 193 -37.20 -4.72 13.50
C ASP A 193 -35.91 -4.45 14.29
N SER A 194 -36.01 -4.80 15.56
CA SER A 194 -34.95 -4.91 16.55
C SER A 194 -33.99 -6.03 16.13
N CYS A 195 -32.75 -5.67 15.79
CA CYS A 195 -31.65 -6.63 15.72
C CYS A 195 -30.89 -6.58 17.04
N SER A 196 -31.11 -7.58 17.89
CA SER A 196 -30.35 -7.84 19.12
C SER A 196 -28.98 -8.46 18.81
N ASP A 197 -28.01 -8.04 19.63
CA ASP A 197 -26.67 -8.59 20.00
C ASP A 197 -25.91 -9.54 19.06
#